data_AF-A0A9E2NEY6-F1
#
_entry.id   AF-A0A9E2NEY6-F1
#
_cell.length_a   1.000
_cell.length_b   1.000
_cell.length_c   1.000
_cell.angle_alpha   90.00
_cell.angle_beta   90.00
_cell.angle_gamma   90.00
#
_symmetry.space_group_name_H-M   'P 1'
#
loop_
_entity.id
_entity.type
_entity.pdbx_description
1 polymer ?
#
loop_
_entity_poly.entity_id
_entity_poly.type
_entity_poly.pdbx_seq_one_letter_code
_entity_poly.pdbx_strand_id
1 'polypeptide(L)' 'MKLIKSQQDFFSGLMFTVVGAAFAYGATQYSIGTGARMGPGYFPMLLGIILAILGAFIIFYSLVEHTEDGEPIGS' A
#
# COMPACT_ATOMS: atom_id res chain seq x y z
N MET A 1 5.38 7.83 -24.83
CA MET A 1 4.48 7.23 -23.81
C MET A 1 5.21 7.32 -22.47
N LYS A 2 4.84 8.27 -21.59
CA LYS A 2 5.40 8.29 -20.23
C LYS A 2 4.86 7.07 -19.49
N LEU A 3 5.74 6.26 -18.90
CA LEU A 3 5.35 5.03 -18.18
C LEU A 3 4.58 5.35 -16.90
N ILE A 4 4.88 6.49 -16.27
CA ILE A 4 4.20 7.02 -15.08
C ILE A 4 3.43 8.27 -15.49
N LYS A 5 2.10 8.24 -15.35
CA LYS A 5 1.22 9.33 -15.78
C LYS A 5 0.99 10.35 -14.66
N SER A 6 0.92 9.86 -13.40
CA SER A 6 0.96 10.68 -12.19
C SER A 6 2.13 10.24 -11.30
N GLN A 7 3.11 11.11 -11.07
CA GLN A 7 4.24 10.81 -10.19
C GLN A 7 3.82 10.80 -8.72
N GLN A 8 2.95 11.74 -8.32
CA GLN A 8 2.42 11.82 -6.96
C GLN A 8 1.67 10.55 -6.56
N ASP A 9 0.78 10.05 -7.41
CA ASP A 9 0.03 8.82 -7.14
C ASP A 9 0.94 7.59 -7.15
N PHE A 10 1.91 7.53 -8.08
CA PHE A 10 2.84 6.42 -8.10
C PHE A 10 3.67 6.34 -6.81
N PHE A 11 4.21 7.46 -6.32
CA PHE A 11 5.01 7.48 -5.10
C PHE A 11 4.17 7.29 -3.83
N SER A 12 2.95 7.82 -3.77
CA SER A 12 2.03 7.59 -2.64
C SER A 12 1.58 6.12 -2.60
N GLY A 13 1.24 5.53 -3.75
CA GLY A 13 0.92 4.12 -3.88
C GLY A 13 2.09 3.22 -3.47
N LEU A 14 3.31 3.55 -3.90
CA LEU A 14 4.53 2.84 -3.49
C LEU A 14 4.75 2.91 -1.97
N MET A 15 4.54 4.08 -1.36
CA MET A 15 4.65 4.26 0.08
C MET A 15 3.64 3.37 0.83
N PHE A 16 2.37 3.38 0.43
CA PHE A 16 1.36 2.52 1.05
C PHE A 16 1.68 1.03 0.88
N THR A 17 2.17 0.62 -0.29
CA THR A 17 2.57 -0.77 -0.53
C THR A 17 3.74 -1.19 0.35
N VAL A 18 4.80 -0.38 0.43
CA VAL A 18 6.00 -0.70 1.23
C VAL A 18 5.68 -0.72 2.71
N VAL A 19 4.95 0.28 3.21
CA VAL A 19 4.55 0.35 4.61
C VAL A 19 3.62 -0.82 4.94
N GLY A 20 2.61 -1.08 4.11
CA GLY A 20 1.71 -2.22 4.28
C GLY A 20 2.44 -3.57 4.32
N ALA A 21 3.38 -3.79 3.39
CA ALA A 21 4.21 -4.99 3.38
C ALA A 21 5.09 -5.11 4.63
N ALA A 22 5.66 -4.00 5.11
CA ALA A 22 6.44 -3.99 6.35
C ALA A 22 5.60 -4.34 7.58
N PHE A 23 4.36 -3.83 7.67
CA PHE A 23 3.42 -4.21 8.73
C PHE A 23 3.03 -5.69 8.65
N ALA A 24 2.71 -6.19 7.45
CA ALA A 24 2.37 -7.60 7.26
C ALA A 24 3.54 -8.53 7.60
N TYR A 25 4.76 -8.18 7.18
CA TYR A 25 5.98 -8.92 7.51
C TYR A 25 6.31 -8.85 9.01
N GLY A 26 6.24 -7.67 9.61
CA GLY A 26 6.44 -7.51 11.06
C GLY A 26 5.42 -8.30 11.88
N ALA A 27 4.16 -8.35 11.42
CA ALA A 27 3.12 -9.13 12.05
C ALA A 27 3.40 -10.64 12.09
N THR A 28 4.22 -11.18 11.18
CA THR A 28 4.60 -12.61 11.20
C THR A 28 5.50 -12.98 12.37
N GLN A 29 6.10 -11.99 13.05
CA GLN A 29 6.87 -12.20 14.28
C GLN A 29 5.98 -12.30 15.53
N TYR A 30 4.68 -12.03 15.39
CA TYR A 30 3.71 -12.09 16.48
C TYR A 30 2.74 -13.26 16.29
N SER A 31 2.23 -13.77 17.39
CA SER A 31 1.08 -14.67 17.37
C SER A 31 -0.13 -13.93 16.77
N ILE A 32 -0.66 -14.46 15.67
CA ILE A 32 -1.91 -13.98 15.05
C ILE A 32 -3.12 -14.59 15.79
N GLY A 33 -2.93 -15.74 16.45
CA GLY A 33 -3.99 -16.46 17.15
C GLY A 33 -5.01 -17.09 16.20
N THR A 34 -6.27 -17.11 16.60
CA THR A 34 -7.41 -17.56 15.79
C THR A 34 -8.42 -16.44 15.63
N GLY A 35 -9.33 -16.51 14.65
CA GLY A 35 -10.36 -15.47 14.48
C GLY A 35 -11.23 -15.22 15.72
N ALA A 36 -11.39 -16.23 16.58
CA ALA A 36 -12.12 -16.13 17.86
C ALA A 36 -11.25 -15.65 19.04
N ARG A 37 -9.92 -15.71 18.92
CA ARG A 37 -8.94 -15.23 19.91
C ARG A 37 -7.77 -14.62 19.17
N MET A 38 -7.94 -13.36 18.80
CA MET A 38 -6.95 -12.62 18.02
C MET A 38 -5.71 -12.37 18.88
N GLY A 39 -4.57 -12.81 18.38
CA GLY A 39 -3.26 -12.46 18.95
C GLY A 39 -2.82 -11.07 18.51
N PRO A 40 -1.74 -10.52 19.11
CA PRO A 40 -1.26 -9.17 18.83
C PRO A 40 -0.84 -8.94 17.38
N GLY A 41 -0.53 -10.01 16.62
CA GLY A 41 -0.20 -9.94 15.19
C GLY A 41 -1.42 -9.74 14.27
N TYR A 42 -2.64 -9.94 14.75
CA TYR A 42 -3.84 -9.92 13.90
C TYR A 42 -4.11 -8.53 13.29
N PHE A 43 -4.08 -7.50 14.13
CA PHE A 43 -4.27 -6.12 13.69
C PHE A 43 -3.20 -5.64 12.69
N PRO A 44 -1.88 -5.71 13.00
CA PRO A 44 -0.87 -5.27 12.06
C PRO A 44 -0.85 -6.09 10.77
N MET A 45 -1.22 -7.38 10.81
CA MET A 45 -1.35 -8.19 9.59
C MET A 45 -2.50 -7.69 8.69
N LEU A 46 -3.70 -7.51 9.25
CA LEU A 46 -4.85 -6.99 8.49
C LEU A 46 -4.58 -5.59 7.94
N LEU A 47 -4.07 -4.70 8.78
CA LEU A 47 -3.71 -3.34 8.37
C LEU A 47 -2.69 -3.38 7.23
N GLY A 48 -1.64 -4.20 7.37
CA GLY A 48 -0.61 -4.36 6.36
C GLY A 48 -1.15 -4.84 5.02
N ILE A 49 -2.02 -5.85 5.03
CA ILE A 49 -2.67 -6.38 3.81
C ILE A 49 -3.54 -5.31 3.14
N ILE A 50 -4.37 -4.59 3.91
CA ILE A 50 -5.26 -3.55 3.37
C ILE A 50 -4.43 -2.44 2.73
N LEU A 51 -3.38 -1.96 3.41
CA LEU A 51 -2.49 -0.92 2.88
C LEU A 51 -1.74 -1.41 1.64
N ALA A 52 -1.27 -2.65 1.62
CA ALA A 52 -0.59 -3.22 0.47
C ALA A 52 -1.48 -3.29 -0.78
N ILE A 53 -2.74 -3.73 -0.59
CA ILE A 53 -3.75 -3.77 -1.65
C ILE A 53 -4.08 -2.36 -2.15
N LEU A 54 -4.33 -1.43 -1.24
CA LEU A 54 -4.64 -0.05 -1.58
C LEU A 54 -3.50 0.62 -2.35
N GLY A 55 -2.26 0.45 -1.91
CA GLY A 55 -1.08 0.96 -2.62
C GLY A 55 -0.93 0.34 -4.01
N ALA A 56 -1.17 -0.97 -4.15
CA ALA A 56 -1.13 -1.64 -5.45
C ALA A 56 -2.21 -1.10 -6.42
N PHE A 57 -3.41 -0.81 -5.91
CA PHE A 57 -4.45 -0.16 -6.71
C PHE A 57 -4.02 1.24 -7.16
N ILE A 58 -3.51 2.08 -6.26
CA ILE A 58 -3.06 3.44 -6.61
C ILE A 58 -1.95 3.39 -7.67
N ILE A 59 -0.96 2.50 -7.50
CA ILE A 59 0.10 2.29 -8.50
C ILE A 59 -0.54 1.90 -9.84
N PHE A 60 -1.45 0.92 -9.86
CA PHE A 60 -2.11 0.49 -11.09
C PHE A 60 -2.86 1.65 -11.78
N TYR A 61 -3.65 2.43 -11.04
CA TYR A 61 -4.36 3.59 -11.57
C TYR A 61 -3.39 4.66 -12.11
N SER A 62 -2.27 4.92 -11.42
CA SER A 62 -1.24 5.89 -11.86
C SER A 62 -0.56 5.53 -13.20
N LEU A 63 -0.64 4.26 -13.61
CA LEU A 63 -0.12 3.74 -14.87
C LEU A 63 -1.20 3.72 -15.96
N VAL A 64 -2.45 3.46 -15.59
CA VAL A 64 -3.58 3.27 -16.53
C VAL A 64 -4.27 4.58 -16.87
N GLU A 65 -4.63 5.41 -15.89
CA GLU A 65 -5.41 6.63 -16.12
C GLU A 65 -4.56 7.78 -16.67
N HIS A 66 -5.10 8.51 -17.64
CA HIS A 66 -4.56 9.79 -18.08
C HIS A 66 -5.01 10.88 -17.11
N THR A 67 -4.36 10.96 -15.95
CA THR A 67 -4.47 12.14 -15.08
C THR A 67 -3.92 13.35 -15.84
N GLU A 68 -4.76 14.35 -16.13
CA GLU A 68 -4.34 15.63 -16.71
C GLU A 68 -3.37 16.38 -15.77
N ASP A 69 -3.41 16.08 -14.47
CA ASP A 69 -2.64 16.75 -13.43
C ASP A 69 -1.56 15.82 -12.85
N GLY A 70 -0.61 15.42 -13.69
CA GLY A 70 0.64 14.79 -13.22
C GLY A 70 1.56 15.80 -12.55
N GLU A 71 1.10 16.44 -11.48
CA GLU A 71 1.89 17.41 -10.74
C GLU A 71 3.11 16.72 -10.08
N PRO A 72 4.29 17.37 -10.12
CA PRO A 72 5.47 16.85 -9.44
C PRO A 72 5.21 16.75 -7.94
N ILE A 73 5.78 15.74 -7.31
CA ILE A 73 5.84 15.66 -5.85
C ILE A 73 6.54 16.91 -5.28
N GLY A 74 5.78 17.74 -4.57
CA GLY A 74 6.28 18.93 -3.88
C GLY A 74 6.18 20.26 -4.66
N SER A 75 5.30 20.36 -5.65
CA SER A 75 4.89 21.65 -6.25
C SER A 75 3.98 22.49 -5.34
#